data_AF-A0A4W6FX19-F1
#
_entry.id   AF-A0A4W6FX19-F1
#
_cell.length_a   1.000
_cell.length_b   1.000
_cell.length_c   1.000
_cell.angle_alpha   90.00
_cell.angle_beta   90.00
_cell.angle_gamma   90.00
#
_symmetry.space_group_name_H-M   'P 1'
#
loop_
_entity.id
_entity.type
_entity.pdbx_description
1 polymer ?
#
loop_
_entity_poly.entity_id
_entity_poly.type
_entity_poly.pdbx_seq_one_letter_code
_entity_poly.pdbx_strand_id
1 'polypeptide(L)'
;MGATVEQFEQAKNKLSTLKKDPGNEVKLKIYALFKQATQGPCNTPKPGMLDFVNKVKWDAWKSLGSISQDEARQQYCDLIGSLVEAEGPSSAAVAATPAGSQAAYKTLLVTTEDDITTIKLNRPAKKNAITTEMYNEIIAALEQAAKDDSVITVFTGAGDFYCSGNDLTNFQLQGGGGVEEMARRGGELLR
;
A
#
# COMPACT_ATOMS: atom_id res chain seq x y z
N MET A 1 -15.14 26.98 -2.39
CA MET A 1 -15.29 26.95 -0.91
C MET A 1 -14.44 25.79 -0.43
N GLY A 2 -13.43 26.05 0.41
CA GLY A 2 -12.60 24.99 0.97
C GLY A 2 -13.27 24.32 2.17
N ALA A 3 -12.75 23.15 2.58
CA ALA A 3 -13.27 22.43 3.72
C ALA A 3 -13.19 23.27 5.00
N THR A 4 -14.25 23.23 5.81
CA THR A 4 -14.31 23.97 7.08
C THR A 4 -13.35 23.36 8.10
N VAL A 5 -13.01 24.15 9.14
CA VAL A 5 -12.18 23.67 10.26
C VAL A 5 -12.81 22.44 10.93
N GLU A 6 -14.15 22.40 11.00
CA GLU A 6 -14.89 21.25 11.55
C GLU A 6 -14.72 19.99 10.70
N GLN A 7 -14.81 20.10 9.37
CA GLN A 7 -14.57 18.97 8.46
C GLN A 7 -13.13 18.45 8.57
N PHE A 8 -12.16 19.37 8.74
CA PHE A 8 -10.76 19.01 8.95
C PHE A 8 -10.53 18.25 10.26
N GLU A 9 -11.12 18.69 11.38
CA GLU A 9 -11.03 17.97 12.65
C GLU A 9 -11.74 16.61 12.60
N GLN A 10 -12.89 16.52 11.92
CA GLN A 10 -13.55 15.23 11.68
C GLN A 10 -12.66 14.26 10.88
N ALA A 11 -12.01 14.75 9.82
CA ALA A 11 -11.07 13.95 9.04
C ALA A 11 -9.87 13.49 9.90
N LYS A 12 -9.33 14.35 10.75
CA LYS A 12 -8.26 13.98 11.69
C LYS A 12 -8.69 12.88 12.67
N ASN A 13 -9.90 12.94 13.20
CA ASN A 13 -10.44 11.88 14.04
C ASN A 13 -10.58 10.56 13.26
N LYS A 14 -11.11 10.60 12.03
CA LYS A 14 -11.22 9.41 11.16
C LYS A 14 -9.86 8.77 10.86
N LEU A 15 -8.82 9.57 10.59
CA LEU A 15 -7.46 9.08 10.37
C LEU A 15 -6.96 8.23 11.55
N SER A 16 -7.27 8.63 12.80
CA SER A 16 -6.86 7.88 13.99
C SER A 16 -7.58 6.54 14.17
N THR A 17 -8.72 6.35 13.49
CA THR A 17 -9.50 5.11 13.54
C THR A 17 -9.08 4.08 12.49
N LEU A 18 -8.22 4.48 11.54
CA LEU A 18 -7.74 3.57 10.50
C LEU A 18 -6.91 2.44 11.12
N LYS A 19 -7.24 1.20 10.76
CA LYS A 19 -6.56 0.00 11.26
C LYS A 19 -5.40 -0.42 10.36
N LYS A 20 -5.47 -0.09 9.07
CA LYS A 20 -4.45 -0.42 8.07
C LYS A 20 -3.47 0.74 7.95
N ASP A 21 -2.19 0.41 7.80
CA ASP A 21 -1.17 1.40 7.52
C ASP A 21 -1.35 1.93 6.07
N PRO A 22 -1.62 3.24 5.86
CA PRO A 22 -1.79 3.81 4.53
C PRO A 22 -0.47 3.90 3.75
N GLY A 23 0.67 3.59 4.38
CA GLY A 23 2.00 3.60 3.79
C GLY A 23 2.71 4.95 3.88
N ASN A 24 4.05 4.92 3.75
CA ASN A 24 4.91 6.08 3.98
C ASN A 24 4.62 7.28 3.07
N GLU A 25 4.36 7.05 1.78
CA GLU A 25 4.03 8.15 0.85
C GLU A 25 2.75 8.88 1.26
N VAL A 26 1.72 8.15 1.65
CA VAL A 26 0.45 8.73 2.10
C VAL A 26 0.63 9.44 3.44
N LYS A 27 1.37 8.85 4.38
CA LYS A 27 1.73 9.50 5.65
C LYS A 27 2.45 10.84 5.45
N LEU A 28 3.36 10.91 4.47
CA LEU A 28 4.07 12.14 4.12
C LEU A 28 3.14 13.20 3.51
N LYS A 29 2.22 12.80 2.63
CA LYS A 29 1.18 13.70 2.08
C LYS A 29 0.25 14.23 3.17
N ILE A 30 -0.25 13.36 4.04
CA ILE A 30 -1.08 13.73 5.21
C ILE A 30 -0.33 14.74 6.08
N TYR A 31 0.95 14.49 6.39
CA TYR A 31 1.78 15.40 7.16
C TYR A 31 1.93 16.77 6.47
N ALA A 32 2.29 16.78 5.19
CA ALA A 32 2.48 18.01 4.43
C ALA A 32 1.20 18.85 4.39
N LEU A 33 0.06 18.24 4.07
CA LEU A 33 -1.25 18.90 4.03
C LEU A 33 -1.68 19.41 5.40
N PHE A 34 -1.47 18.62 6.46
CA PHE A 34 -1.72 19.05 7.83
C PHE A 34 -0.90 20.28 8.22
N LYS A 35 0.40 20.28 7.89
CA LYS A 35 1.30 21.41 8.16
C LYS A 35 0.88 22.65 7.37
N GLN A 36 0.52 22.50 6.10
CA GLN A 36 0.04 23.59 5.27
C GLN A 36 -1.31 24.15 5.76
N ALA A 37 -2.24 23.29 6.16
CA ALA A 37 -3.56 23.67 6.65
C ALA A 37 -3.54 24.42 8.00
N THR A 38 -2.52 24.17 8.82
CA THR A 38 -2.37 24.75 10.17
C THR A 38 -1.40 25.93 10.19
N GLN A 39 -0.32 25.90 9.40
CA GLN A 39 0.77 26.86 9.45
C GLN A 39 0.95 27.64 8.14
N GLY A 40 0.25 27.27 7.07
CA GLY A 40 0.46 27.84 5.74
C GLY A 40 1.75 27.36 5.08
N PRO A 41 2.26 28.10 4.08
CA PRO A 41 3.46 27.75 3.31
C PRO A 41 4.68 27.44 4.19
N CYS A 42 5.48 26.47 3.74
CA CYS A 42 6.68 26.04 4.45
C CYS A 42 7.63 27.21 4.74
N ASN A 43 7.79 27.50 6.03
CA ASN A 43 8.56 28.63 6.57
C ASN A 43 9.75 28.18 7.45
N THR A 44 10.00 26.88 7.54
CA THR A 44 11.10 26.32 8.35
C THR A 44 12.37 26.16 7.51
N PRO A 45 13.56 26.27 8.13
CA PRO A 45 14.83 26.04 7.44
C PRO A 45 14.95 24.57 7.01
N LYS A 46 15.67 24.33 5.92
CA LYS A 46 15.89 22.97 5.39
C LYS A 46 16.69 22.13 6.40
N PRO A 47 16.20 20.95 6.81
CA PRO A 47 16.91 20.06 7.72
C PRO A 47 18.27 19.61 7.16
N GLY A 48 19.21 19.28 8.06
CA GLY A 48 20.54 18.80 7.70
C GLY A 48 20.53 17.47 6.96
N MET A 49 21.55 17.21 6.13
CA MET A 49 21.61 16.03 5.25
C MET A 49 21.59 14.67 5.96
N LEU A 50 21.96 14.64 7.24
CA LEU A 50 21.96 13.42 8.06
C LEU A 50 20.56 13.11 8.67
N ASP A 51 19.62 14.05 8.59
CA ASP A 51 18.26 13.90 9.11
C ASP A 51 17.28 13.56 7.97
N PHE A 52 17.38 12.33 7.48
CA PHE A 52 16.63 11.86 6.31
C PHE A 52 15.10 11.96 6.49
N VAL A 53 14.59 11.64 7.68
CA VAL A 53 13.14 11.62 7.94
C VAL A 53 12.57 13.03 7.95
N ASN A 54 13.21 13.96 8.66
CA ASN A 54 12.72 15.33 8.69
C ASN A 54 12.96 16.05 7.36
N LYS A 55 14.04 15.71 6.65
CA LYS A 55 14.26 16.18 5.27
C LYS A 55 13.11 15.79 4.36
N VAL A 56 12.69 14.53 4.35
CA VAL A 56 11.59 14.08 3.49
C VAL A 56 10.24 14.71 3.88
N LYS A 57 9.97 14.87 5.18
CA LYS A 57 8.81 15.63 5.68
C LYS A 57 8.83 17.09 5.25
N TRP A 58 10.00 17.72 5.32
CA TRP A 58 10.21 19.10 4.88
C TRP A 58 10.05 19.23 3.38
N ASP A 59 10.64 18.33 2.60
CA ASP A 59 10.53 18.32 1.13
C ASP A 59 9.06 18.14 0.70
N ALA A 60 8.30 17.25 1.36
CA ALA A 60 6.88 17.08 1.12
C ALA A 60 6.07 18.34 1.44
N TRP A 61 6.30 18.98 2.59
CA TRP A 61 5.62 20.24 2.93
C TRP A 61 6.02 21.38 1.99
N LYS A 62 7.30 21.46 1.60
CA LYS A 62 7.80 22.47 0.67
C LYS A 62 7.22 22.30 -0.73
N SER A 63 7.00 21.07 -1.18
CA SER A 63 6.42 20.78 -2.50
C SER A 63 4.98 21.29 -2.70
N LEU A 64 4.25 21.54 -1.61
CA LEU A 64 2.91 22.15 -1.66
C LEU A 64 2.96 23.63 -2.05
N GLY A 65 4.13 24.28 -1.97
CA GLY A 65 4.33 25.65 -2.41
C GLY A 65 3.43 26.65 -1.67
N SER A 66 2.66 27.41 -2.44
CA SER A 66 1.83 28.52 -1.95
C SER A 66 0.34 28.21 -1.91
N ILE A 67 -0.06 26.93 -1.88
CA ILE A 67 -1.48 26.59 -1.72
C ILE A 67 -2.04 27.19 -0.41
N SER A 68 -3.29 27.63 -0.46
CA SER A 68 -3.95 28.25 0.69
C SER A 68 -4.23 27.24 1.81
N GLN A 69 -4.43 27.73 3.03
CA GLN A 69 -4.80 26.85 4.14
C GLN A 69 -6.13 26.12 3.90
N ASP A 70 -7.11 26.79 3.30
CA ASP A 70 -8.43 26.20 3.02
C ASP A 70 -8.36 25.13 1.93
N GLU A 71 -7.51 25.34 0.93
CA GLU A 71 -7.24 24.35 -0.11
C GLU A 71 -6.48 23.14 0.45
N ALA A 72 -5.52 23.36 1.35
CA ALA A 72 -4.83 22.28 2.05
C ALA A 72 -5.79 21.47 2.94
N ARG A 73 -6.75 22.12 3.61
CA ARG A 73 -7.81 21.44 4.39
C ARG A 73 -8.68 20.58 3.47
N GLN A 74 -9.07 21.11 2.30
CA GLN A 74 -9.86 20.36 1.34
C GLN A 74 -9.12 19.10 0.88
N GLN A 75 -7.88 19.24 0.39
CA GLN A 75 -7.07 18.10 -0.05
C GLN A 75 -6.81 17.08 1.07
N TYR A 76 -6.68 17.55 2.33
CA TYR A 76 -6.56 16.68 3.49
C TYR A 76 -7.85 15.87 3.70
N CYS A 77 -9.01 16.52 3.71
CA CYS A 77 -10.31 15.86 3.88
C CYS A 77 -10.56 14.83 2.77
N ASP A 78 -10.27 15.19 1.52
CA ASP A 78 -10.46 14.30 0.36
C ASP A 78 -9.57 13.05 0.49
N LEU A 79 -8.29 13.25 0.85
CA LEU A 79 -7.35 12.15 1.04
C LEU A 79 -7.79 11.20 2.15
N ILE A 80 -8.22 11.73 3.30
CA ILE A 80 -8.72 10.89 4.39
C ILE A 80 -10.03 10.18 4.01
N GLY A 81 -10.91 10.86 3.27
CA GLY A 81 -12.14 10.27 2.72
C GLY A 81 -11.84 9.01 1.92
N SER A 82 -10.92 9.11 0.94
CA SER A 82 -10.51 7.97 0.13
C SER A 82 -9.86 6.84 0.95
N LEU A 83 -9.14 7.15 2.03
CA LEU A 83 -8.54 6.12 2.88
C LEU A 83 -9.58 5.37 3.70
N VAL A 84 -10.58 6.07 4.23
CA VAL A 84 -11.68 5.46 4.97
C VAL A 84 -12.54 4.61 4.04
N GLU A 85 -12.81 5.08 2.83
CA GLU A 85 -13.51 4.29 1.80
C GLU A 85 -12.74 3.03 1.41
N ALA A 86 -11.40 3.12 1.31
CA ALA A 86 -10.54 1.97 1.04
C ALA A 86 -10.44 0.98 2.21
N GLU A 87 -10.77 1.39 3.44
CA GLU A 87 -10.88 0.49 4.61
C GLU A 87 -12.26 -0.16 4.76
N GLY A 88 -13.31 0.45 4.21
CA GLY A 88 -14.64 -0.16 4.14
C GLY A 88 -14.63 -1.46 3.33
N PRO A 89 -15.70 -2.29 3.43
CA PRO A 89 -15.85 -3.42 2.51
C PRO A 89 -15.90 -2.86 1.08
N SER A 90 -14.81 -3.08 0.34
CA SER A 90 -14.62 -2.55 -1.00
C SER A 90 -15.69 -3.12 -1.94
N SER A 91 -16.62 -2.27 -2.36
CA SER A 91 -17.56 -2.52 -3.45
C SER A 91 -16.98 -2.00 -4.78
N ALA A 92 -15.74 -2.40 -5.10
CA ALA A 92 -15.17 -2.24 -6.43
C ALA A 92 -15.07 -3.60 -7.10
N ALA A 93 -16.24 -4.22 -7.32
CA ALA A 93 -16.39 -5.31 -8.26
C ALA A 93 -16.49 -4.69 -9.67
N VAL A 94 -15.41 -4.79 -10.45
CA VAL A 94 -15.50 -4.81 -11.91
C VAL A 94 -14.82 -6.07 -12.42
N ALA A 95 -15.69 -7.01 -12.79
CA ALA A 95 -15.55 -7.99 -13.84
C ALA A 95 -14.23 -8.80 -13.89
N ALA A 96 -14.26 -9.99 -13.29
CA ALA A 96 -14.38 -11.25 -14.03
C ALA A 96 -14.28 -12.41 -13.01
N THR A 97 -15.35 -13.20 -12.93
CA THR A 97 -15.30 -14.53 -12.31
C THR A 97 -15.07 -15.54 -13.42
N PRO A 98 -14.17 -16.51 -13.23
CA PRO A 98 -14.44 -17.86 -13.69
C PRO A 98 -14.63 -18.80 -12.50
N ALA A 99 -15.55 -19.72 -12.70
CA ALA A 99 -15.88 -20.77 -11.76
C ALA A 99 -14.77 -21.84 -11.76
N GLY A 100 -14.14 -22.02 -10.62
CA GLY A 100 -13.19 -23.10 -10.35
C GLY A 100 -12.72 -22.94 -8.91
N SER A 101 -13.31 -23.71 -8.01
CA SER A 101 -13.12 -23.67 -6.55
C SER A 101 -11.65 -23.47 -6.13
N GLN A 102 -11.29 -22.32 -5.54
CA GLN A 102 -9.94 -22.08 -5.03
C GLN A 102 -9.89 -21.06 -3.88
N ALA A 103 -8.96 -21.27 -2.94
CA ALA A 103 -8.86 -20.54 -1.67
C ALA A 103 -8.89 -19.01 -1.87
N ALA A 104 -9.57 -18.29 -0.97
CA ALA A 104 -9.64 -16.84 -1.02
C ALA A 104 -8.26 -16.23 -0.70
N TYR A 105 -7.45 -16.01 -1.73
CA TYR A 105 -6.20 -15.26 -1.63
C TYR A 105 -6.50 -13.80 -1.35
N LYS A 106 -5.73 -13.21 -0.45
CA LYS A 106 -5.88 -11.80 -0.06
C LYS A 106 -5.02 -10.90 -0.93
N THR A 107 -3.89 -11.40 -1.42
CA THR A 107 -2.90 -10.60 -2.16
C THR A 107 -2.70 -11.07 -3.61
N LEU A 108 -3.37 -12.14 -4.03
CA LEU A 108 -3.36 -12.64 -5.41
C LEU A 108 -4.75 -12.62 -6.03
N LEU A 109 -4.81 -12.54 -7.35
CA LEU A 109 -5.98 -12.92 -8.15
C LEU A 109 -5.58 -14.14 -8.98
N VAL A 110 -6.28 -15.25 -8.78
CA VAL A 110 -5.99 -16.51 -9.48
C VAL A 110 -7.20 -16.91 -10.31
N THR A 111 -6.97 -17.19 -11.59
CA THR A 111 -7.98 -17.72 -12.51
C THR A 111 -7.42 -18.92 -13.25
N THR A 112 -8.26 -19.89 -13.58
CA THR A 112 -7.91 -21.00 -14.46
C THR A 112 -8.93 -21.06 -15.58
N GLU A 113 -8.47 -20.88 -16.81
CA GLU A 113 -9.28 -20.88 -18.03
C GLU A 113 -8.48 -21.58 -19.13
N ASP A 114 -9.13 -22.47 -19.90
CA ASP A 114 -8.52 -23.20 -21.02
C ASP A 114 -7.16 -23.86 -20.69
N ASP A 115 -7.07 -24.56 -19.56
CA ASP A 115 -5.87 -25.21 -19.02
C ASP A 115 -4.70 -24.26 -18.70
N ILE A 116 -4.97 -22.94 -18.62
CA ILE A 116 -4.01 -21.91 -18.22
C ILE A 116 -4.41 -21.34 -16.86
N THR A 117 -3.61 -21.60 -15.83
CA THR A 117 -3.72 -20.89 -14.55
C THR A 117 -2.97 -19.56 -14.63
N THR A 118 -3.66 -18.44 -14.43
CA THR A 118 -3.05 -17.12 -14.30
C THR A 118 -3.04 -16.67 -12.84
N ILE A 119 -1.85 -16.47 -12.29
CA ILE A 119 -1.62 -15.89 -10.96
C ILE A 119 -1.21 -14.42 -11.15
N LYS A 120 -2.07 -13.49 -10.72
CA LYS A 120 -1.79 -12.05 -10.71
C LYS A 120 -1.45 -11.57 -9.30
N LEU A 121 -0.28 -10.96 -9.15
CA LEU A 121 0.08 -10.21 -7.93
C LEU A 121 -0.85 -9.00 -7.79
N ASN A 122 -1.53 -8.86 -6.65
CA ASN A 122 -2.58 -7.86 -6.45
C ASN A 122 -2.26 -6.87 -5.34
N ARG A 123 -1.14 -6.14 -5.50
CA ARG A 123 -0.79 -4.96 -4.71
C ARG A 123 -0.36 -3.80 -5.63
N PRO A 124 -1.19 -3.36 -6.59
CA PRO A 124 -0.79 -2.39 -7.61
C PRO A 124 -0.29 -1.07 -7.02
N ALA A 125 -0.89 -0.60 -5.92
CA ALA A 125 -0.49 0.60 -5.19
C ALA A 125 0.95 0.53 -4.59
N LYS A 126 1.52 -0.68 -4.50
CA LYS A 126 2.90 -0.94 -4.08
C LYS A 126 3.74 -1.53 -5.19
N LYS A 127 3.35 -1.32 -6.47
CA LYS A 127 4.02 -1.92 -7.64
C LYS A 127 4.19 -3.43 -7.48
N ASN A 128 3.17 -4.08 -6.92
CA ASN A 128 3.13 -5.51 -6.64
C ASN A 128 4.34 -6.02 -5.84
N ALA A 129 4.86 -5.23 -4.90
CA ALA A 129 5.93 -5.69 -4.00
C ALA A 129 5.49 -6.91 -3.19
N ILE A 130 6.36 -7.91 -3.11
CA ILE A 130 6.08 -9.23 -2.53
C ILE A 130 6.30 -9.19 -1.02
N THR A 131 5.24 -9.49 -0.26
CA THR A 131 5.29 -9.68 1.20
C THR A 131 5.47 -11.17 1.53
N THR A 132 5.79 -11.49 2.79
CA THR A 132 5.78 -12.88 3.27
C THR A 132 4.41 -13.54 3.09
N GLU A 133 3.32 -12.79 3.32
CA GLU A 133 1.95 -13.27 3.08
C GLU A 133 1.75 -13.64 1.61
N MET A 134 2.20 -12.79 0.69
CA MET A 134 2.12 -13.05 -0.75
C MET A 134 2.99 -14.24 -1.17
N TYR A 135 4.19 -14.41 -0.62
CA TYR A 135 5.00 -15.61 -0.87
C TYR A 135 4.27 -16.90 -0.51
N ASN A 136 3.66 -16.95 0.68
CA ASN A 136 2.88 -18.11 1.11
C ASN A 136 1.69 -18.37 0.18
N GLU A 137 0.98 -17.32 -0.25
CA GLU A 137 -0.12 -17.44 -1.21
C GLU A 137 0.36 -17.93 -2.59
N ILE A 138 1.52 -17.46 -3.05
CA ILE A 138 2.12 -17.90 -4.32
C ILE A 138 2.46 -19.38 -4.27
N ILE A 139 3.09 -19.84 -3.17
CA ILE A 139 3.42 -21.26 -2.97
C ILE A 139 2.14 -22.09 -3.02
N ALA A 140 1.11 -21.71 -2.26
CA ALA A 140 -0.18 -22.42 -2.25
C ALA A 140 -0.84 -22.45 -3.64
N ALA A 141 -0.84 -21.33 -4.37
CA ALA A 141 -1.41 -21.25 -5.71
C ALA A 141 -0.65 -22.11 -6.73
N LEU A 142 0.68 -22.15 -6.66
CA LEU A 142 1.52 -23.00 -7.52
C LEU A 142 1.34 -24.49 -7.19
N GLU A 143 1.31 -24.86 -5.90
CA GLU A 143 1.02 -26.23 -5.48
C GLU A 143 -0.35 -26.71 -5.96
N GLN A 144 -1.31 -25.79 -6.06
CA GLN A 144 -2.64 -26.10 -6.54
C GLN A 144 -2.71 -26.18 -8.05
N ALA A 145 -2.09 -25.26 -8.78
CA ALA A 145 -1.94 -25.35 -10.23
C ALA A 145 -1.24 -26.65 -10.66
N ALA A 146 -0.30 -27.16 -9.85
CA ALA A 146 0.37 -28.44 -10.08
C ALA A 146 -0.53 -29.67 -9.83
N LYS A 147 -1.65 -29.53 -9.12
CA LYS A 147 -2.64 -30.59 -8.88
C LYS A 147 -3.80 -30.52 -9.86
N ASP A 148 -4.11 -29.35 -10.38
CA ASP A 148 -5.09 -29.15 -11.43
C ASP A 148 -4.52 -29.62 -12.78
N ASP A 149 -5.37 -29.96 -13.74
CA ASP A 149 -4.97 -30.37 -15.10
C ASP A 149 -4.40 -29.20 -15.95
N SER A 150 -3.92 -28.14 -15.29
CA SER A 150 -3.40 -26.95 -15.96
C SER A 150 -2.06 -27.26 -16.64
N VAL A 151 -1.97 -26.95 -17.93
CA VAL A 151 -0.78 -27.17 -18.75
C VAL A 151 0.21 -26.01 -18.60
N ILE A 152 -0.29 -24.80 -18.35
CA ILE A 152 0.52 -23.59 -18.28
C ILE A 152 0.14 -22.78 -17.04
N THR A 153 1.15 -22.31 -16.29
CA THR A 153 0.96 -21.29 -15.25
C THR A 153 1.59 -19.97 -15.68
N VAL A 154 0.76 -18.93 -15.79
CA VAL A 154 1.18 -17.55 -16.09
C VAL A 154 1.31 -16.78 -14.78
N PHE A 155 2.42 -16.07 -14.64
CA PHE A 155 2.68 -15.22 -13.48
C PHE A 155 2.81 -13.76 -13.92
N THR A 156 1.93 -12.89 -13.42
CA THR A 156 1.88 -11.48 -13.82
C THR A 156 1.41 -10.56 -12.68
N GLY A 157 1.28 -9.26 -12.93
CA GLY A 157 0.86 -8.26 -11.94
C GLY A 157 -0.45 -7.57 -12.33
N ALA A 158 -1.27 -7.22 -11.34
CA ALA A 158 -2.42 -6.35 -11.54
C ALA A 158 -1.96 -4.89 -11.70
N GLY A 159 -2.67 -4.13 -12.55
CA GLY A 159 -2.35 -2.74 -12.87
C GLY A 159 -1.17 -2.59 -13.84
N ASP A 160 -0.41 -1.51 -13.71
CA ASP A 160 0.59 -1.10 -14.70
C ASP A 160 1.94 -1.82 -14.59
N PHE A 161 2.16 -2.60 -13.52
CA PHE A 161 3.47 -3.18 -13.21
C PHE A 161 3.37 -4.67 -12.92
N TYR A 162 4.35 -5.45 -13.37
CA TYR A 162 4.51 -6.85 -12.97
C TYR A 162 4.82 -6.96 -11.47
N CYS A 163 6.05 -6.59 -11.06
CA CYS A 163 6.52 -6.69 -9.68
C CYS A 163 7.76 -5.81 -9.45
N SER A 164 7.89 -5.22 -8.26
CA SER A 164 9.05 -4.42 -7.84
C SER A 164 10.05 -5.18 -6.96
N GLY A 165 9.81 -6.47 -6.69
CA GLY A 165 10.61 -7.32 -5.81
C GLY A 165 10.06 -7.36 -4.38
N ASN A 166 10.94 -7.61 -3.40
CA ASN A 166 10.54 -7.77 -2.00
C ASN A 166 10.10 -6.46 -1.35
N ASP A 167 9.00 -6.51 -0.60
CA ASP A 167 8.56 -5.41 0.25
C ASP A 167 9.43 -5.32 1.51
N LEU A 168 10.50 -4.53 1.43
CA LEU A 168 11.47 -4.37 2.53
C LEU A 168 10.82 -3.91 3.85
N THR A 169 9.68 -3.21 3.79
CA THR A 169 8.97 -2.77 5.01
C THR A 169 8.29 -3.94 5.71
N ASN A 170 7.78 -4.90 4.93
CA ASN A 170 7.20 -6.15 5.43
C ASN A 170 8.27 -7.07 6.03
N PHE A 171 9.44 -7.11 5.40
CA PHE A 171 10.58 -7.91 5.87
C PHE A 171 11.26 -7.30 7.12
N GLN A 172 11.17 -5.99 7.34
CA GLN A 172 11.81 -5.31 8.48
C GLN A 172 11.08 -5.45 9.83
N LEU A 173 9.88 -6.06 9.90
CA LEU A 173 9.01 -5.92 11.09
C LEU A 173 8.38 -7.19 11.65
N GLN A 174 8.67 -8.39 11.14
CA GLN A 174 8.15 -9.63 11.74
C GLN A 174 9.19 -10.38 12.58
N GLY A 175 9.40 -9.88 13.79
CA GLY A 175 10.05 -10.59 14.89
C GLY A 175 11.26 -9.85 15.43
N GLY A 176 11.31 -9.60 16.74
CA GLY A 176 12.45 -9.03 17.45
C GLY A 176 13.71 -9.91 17.49
N GLY A 177 13.92 -10.73 16.46
CA GLY A 177 15.14 -11.49 16.23
C GLY A 177 16.15 -10.65 15.46
N GLY A 178 17.43 -10.78 15.80
CA GLY A 178 18.51 -10.09 15.10
C GLY A 178 18.59 -10.45 13.61
N VAL A 179 19.52 -9.79 12.90
CA VAL A 179 19.76 -9.94 11.46
C VAL A 179 19.90 -11.41 11.01
N GLU A 180 20.46 -12.25 11.87
CA GLU A 180 20.69 -13.68 11.61
C GLU A 180 19.39 -14.50 11.53
N GLU A 181 18.41 -14.21 12.39
CA GLU A 181 17.12 -14.91 12.35
C GLU A 181 16.30 -14.49 11.12
N MET A 182 16.37 -13.21 10.75
CA MET A 182 15.77 -12.72 9.49
C MET A 182 16.39 -13.41 8.27
N ALA A 183 17.71 -13.59 8.26
CA ALA A 183 18.41 -14.32 7.19
C ALA A 183 17.98 -15.79 7.13
N ARG A 184 17.87 -16.48 8.28
CA ARG A 184 17.40 -17.87 8.34
C ARG A 184 15.98 -18.02 7.80
N ARG A 185 15.04 -17.19 8.26
CA ARG A 185 13.63 -17.24 7.82
C ARG A 185 13.50 -16.92 6.33
N GLY A 186 14.25 -15.93 5.85
CA GLY A 186 14.31 -15.62 4.42
C GLY A 186 14.84 -16.80 3.60
N GLY A 187 15.87 -17.50 4.10
CA GLY A 187 16.37 -18.72 3.48
C GLY A 187 15.37 -19.87 3.46
N GLU A 188 14.57 -20.04 4.52
CA GLU A 188 13.51 -21.06 4.57
C GLU A 188 12.36 -20.77 3.62
N LEU A 189 11.97 -19.49 3.49
CA LEU A 189 10.87 -19.07 2.60
C LEU A 189 11.23 -19.22 1.11
N LEU A 190 12.51 -19.07 0.75
CA LEU A 190 12.99 -19.07 -0.63
C LEU A 190 13.53 -20.44 -1.09
N ARG A 191 13.36 -21.49 -0.28
CA ARG A 191 13.87 -22.83 -0.56
C ARG A 191 12.84 -23.69 -1.26
#